data_AF-A0A069DAP9-F1
#
_entry.id   AF-A0A069DAP9-F1
#
_cell.length_a   1.000
_cell.length_b   1.000
_cell.length_c   1.000
_cell.angle_alpha   90.00
_cell.angle_beta   90.00
_cell.angle_gamma   90.00
#
_symmetry.space_group_name_H-M   'P 1'
#
loop_
_entity.id
_entity.type
_entity.pdbx_description
1 polymer ?
#
loop_
_entity_poly.entity_id
_entity_poly.type
_entity_poly.pdbx_seq_one_letter_code
_entity_poly.pdbx_strand_id
1 'polypeptide(L)' 'MNDGSALRPLVVDHNIITSTGPATALDVAFKLLELLTDVENIDEVKRNMRFV' A
#
# COMPACT_ATOMS: atom_id res chain seq x y z
N MET A 1 -8.07 16.70 20.19
CA MET A 1 -8.00 16.49 18.74
C MET A 1 -8.77 15.22 18.48
N ASN A 2 -9.91 15.35 17.83
CA ASN A 2 -10.76 14.23 17.45
C ASN A 2 -9.93 13.18 16.68
N ASP A 3 -10.09 11.86 16.85
CA ASP A 3 -10.96 11.05 17.71
C ASP A 3 -10.85 9.60 17.20
N GLY A 4 -10.92 8.60 18.08
CA GLY A 4 -11.10 7.20 17.66
C GLY A 4 -9.86 6.54 17.02
N SER A 5 -9.22 5.65 17.77
CA SER A 5 -8.10 4.82 17.32
C SER A 5 -8.52 3.77 16.28
N ALA A 6 -8.99 4.19 15.11
CA ALA A 6 -9.08 3.30 13.97
C ALA A 6 -7.66 2.90 13.58
N LEU A 7 -7.30 1.65 13.85
CA LEU A 7 -6.04 1.07 13.41
C LEU A 7 -5.93 1.28 11.90
N ARG A 8 -4.91 2.03 11.46
CA ARG A 8 -4.63 2.21 10.04
C ARG A 8 -3.93 0.95 9.52
N PRO A 9 -4.47 0.28 8.49
CA PRO A 9 -3.92 -0.98 7.97
C PRO A 9 -2.52 -0.81 7.33
N LEU A 10 -2.23 0.39 6.81
CA LEU A 10 -0.96 0.78 6.22
C LEU A 10 -0.59 2.19 6.71
N VAL A 11 0.66 2.39 7.15
CA VAL A 11 1.22 3.70 7.50
C VAL A 11 2.55 3.87 6.78
N VAL A 12 2.74 5.04 6.19
CA VAL A 12 4.00 5.46 5.56
C VAL A 12 4.53 6.66 6.32
N ASP A 13 5.75 6.54 6.85
CA ASP A 13 6.48 7.61 7.51
C ASP A 13 7.89 7.72 6.91
N HIS A 14 8.12 8.77 6.13
CA HIS A 14 9.30 8.92 5.29
C HIS A 14 9.54 7.66 4.44
N ASN A 15 10.65 6.95 4.70
CA ASN A 15 11.06 5.74 3.98
C ASN A 15 10.66 4.45 4.71
N ILE A 16 9.82 4.54 5.75
CA ILE A 16 9.37 3.39 6.55
C ILE A 16 7.90 3.12 6.24
N ILE A 17 7.60 1.91 5.79
CA ILE A 17 6.23 1.42 5.58
C ILE A 17 5.94 0.37 6.66
N THR A 18 4.87 0.56 7.43
CA THR A 18 4.37 -0.43 8.40
C THR A 18 2.95 -0.86 8.05
N SER A 19 2.61 -2.11 8.36
CA SER A 19 1.28 -2.68 8.08
C SER A 19 0.81 -3.62 9.21
N THR A 20 -0.49 -3.91 9.25
CA THR A 20 -1.11 -4.62 10.39
C THR A 20 -1.09 -6.15 10.26
N GLY A 21 -0.68 -6.72 9.12
CA GLY A 21 -0.54 -8.18 8.97
C GLY A 21 -0.61 -8.70 7.53
N PRO A 22 -0.78 -10.02 7.35
CA PRO A 22 -0.79 -10.65 6.02
C PRO A 22 -1.86 -10.11 5.07
N ALA A 23 -3.03 -9.71 5.58
CA ALA A 23 -4.11 -9.16 4.78
C ALA A 23 -3.73 -7.85 4.06
N THR A 24 -2.72 -7.12 4.55
CA THR A 24 -2.24 -5.85 4.01
C THR A 24 -0.95 -5.97 3.20
N ALA A 25 -0.48 -7.20 2.93
CA ALA A 25 0.79 -7.43 2.23
C ALA A 25 0.79 -6.86 0.81
N LEU A 26 -0.32 -6.99 0.09
CA LEU A 26 -0.45 -6.43 -1.26
C LEU A 26 -0.50 -4.89 -1.25
N ASP A 27 -1.11 -4.27 -0.24
CA ASP A 27 -1.10 -2.82 -0.09
C ASP A 27 0.33 -2.29 0.11
N VAL A 28 1.14 -2.99 0.90
CA VAL A 28 2.58 -2.68 1.05
C VAL A 28 3.31 -2.81 -0.28
N ALA A 29 3.11 -3.92 -0.99
CA ALA A 29 3.79 -4.20 -2.25
C ALA A 29 3.44 -3.15 -3.33
N PHE A 30 2.16 -2.84 -3.50
CA PHE A 30 1.73 -1.79 -4.42
C PHE A 30 2.23 -0.42 -3.97
N LYS A 31 2.18 -0.08 -2.68
CA LYS A 31 2.69 1.22 -2.23
C LYS A 31 4.19 1.38 -2.49
N LEU A 32 4.97 0.33 -2.25
CA LEU A 32 6.41 0.34 -2.53
C LEU A 32 6.68 0.46 -4.03
N LEU A 33 5.92 -0.27 -4.86
CA LEU A 33 6.05 -0.18 -6.32
C LEU A 33 5.79 1.25 -6.79
N GLU A 34 4.73 1.90 -6.28
CA GLU A 34 4.35 3.29 -6.63
C GLU A 34 5.49 4.27 -6.37
N LEU A 35 6.15 4.11 -5.22
CA LEU A 35 7.23 4.99 -4.78
C LEU A 35 8.51 4.81 -5.61
N LEU A 36 8.72 3.64 -6.20
CA LEU A 36 9.92 3.29 -6.96
C LEU A 36 9.73 3.42 -8.48
N THR A 37 8.49 3.46 -8.95
CA THR A 37 8.14 3.55 -10.37
C THR A 37 7.18 4.72 -10.60
N ASP A 38 5.93 4.43 -10.93
CA ASP A 38 4.84 5.37 -11.21
C ASP A 38 3.48 4.66 -11.08
N VAL A 39 2.40 5.41 -11.26
CA VAL A 39 1.03 4.87 -11.12
C VAL A 39 0.66 3.97 -12.30
N GLU A 40 1.12 4.31 -13.50
CA GLU A 40 0.89 3.53 -14.72
C GLU A 40 1.44 2.10 -14.60
N ASN A 41 2.62 1.94 -13.97
CA ASN A 41 3.24 0.67 -13.70
C ASN A 41 2.42 -0.18 -12.71
N ILE A 42 1.84 0.44 -11.67
CA ILE A 42 0.94 -0.27 -10.76
C ILE A 42 -0.29 -0.79 -11.49
N ASP A 43 -0.89 0.04 -12.32
CA ASP A 43 -2.10 -0.35 -13.04
C ASP A 43 -1.83 -1.52 -13.99
N GLU A 44 -0.66 -1.53 -14.65
CA GLU A 44 -0.24 -2.66 -15.46
C GLU A 44 -0.04 -3.93 -14.62
N VAL A 45 0.65 -3.84 -13.49
CA VAL A 45 0.86 -4.98 -12.59
C VAL A 45 -0.47 -5.52 -12.05
N LYS A 46 -1.39 -4.65 -11.61
CA LYS A 46 -2.72 -5.07 -11.13
C LYS A 46 -3.54 -5.75 -12.22
N ARG A 47 -3.52 -5.26 -13.46
CA ARG A 47 -4.16 -5.92 -14.62
C ARG A 47 -3.57 -7.31 -14.86
N ASN A 48 -2.24 -7.43 -14.84
CA ASN A 48 -1.54 -8.72 -15.03
C ASN A 48 -1.86 -9.71 -13.91
N MET A 49 -2.04 -9.23 -12.68
CA MET A 49 -2.46 -10.02 -11.52
C MET A 49 -3.96 -10.33 -11.48
N ARG A 50 -4.76 -9.84 -12.43
CA ARG A 50 -6.23 -9.96 -12.44
C ARG A 50 -6.91 -9.35 -11.21
N PHE A 51 -6.31 -8.29 -10.68
CA PHE A 51 -6.78 -7.57 -9.50
C PHE A 51 -7.82 -6.48 -9.84
N VAL A 52 -7.79 -5.98 -11.08
CA VAL A 52 -8.69 -4.99 -11.70
C VAL A 52 -8.98 -5.34 -13.15
#